data_AF-A0A2P5A5K5-F1
#
_entry.id   AF-A0A2P5A5K5-F1
#
_cell.length_a   1.000
_cell.length_b   1.000
_cell.length_c   1.000
_cell.angle_alpha   90.00
_cell.angle_beta   90.00
_cell.angle_gamma   90.00
#
_symmetry.space_group_name_H-M   'P 1'
#
loop_
_entity.id
_entity.type
_entity.pdbx_description
1 polymer ?
#
loop_
_entity_poly.entity_id
_entity_poly.type
_entity_poly.pdbx_seq_one_letter_code
_entity_poly.pdbx_strand_id
1 'polypeptide(L)'
;MVDFVVYLGDVITANNIGVANASLYWDQAISPTRARGFPWATVFGNHDDAPFEWPIEWFSPPGIPQVRCPLANSSCLGEEECSFRGTSRLELMKNEIKHNVLSHSSGGPKELWPSVSNYVLQLSSSEDPHSPVTFFYILDSGGGSYPEVISSAQVEWFNSTTQKINPNSR
;
A
#
# COMPACT_ATOMS: atom_id res chain seq x y z
N MET A 1 12.07 24.37 -1.10
CA MET A 1 11.24 23.61 -0.14
C MET A 1 11.17 22.21 -0.68
N VAL A 2 11.52 21.21 0.13
CA VAL A 2 11.36 19.80 -0.25
C VAL A 2 10.05 19.35 0.38
N ASP A 3 9.09 18.97 -0.45
CA ASP A 3 7.82 18.40 -0.01
C ASP A 3 7.96 16.87 0.04
N PHE A 4 7.43 16.25 1.09
CA PHE A 4 7.34 14.80 1.22
C PHE A 4 5.89 14.42 1.45
N VAL A 5 5.35 13.52 0.62
CA VAL A 5 3.95 13.09 0.72
C VAL A 5 3.86 11.78 1.51
N VAL A 6 2.89 11.68 2.42
CA VAL A 6 2.60 10.43 3.13
C VAL A 6 1.17 10.00 2.81
N TYR A 7 1.03 8.80 2.25
CA TYR A 7 -0.26 8.15 2.05
C TYR A 7 -0.57 7.27 3.26
N LEU A 8 -1.65 7.58 3.97
CA LEU A 8 -1.99 7.00 5.29
C LEU A 8 -3.01 5.86 5.22
N GLY A 9 -3.08 5.17 4.09
CA GLY A 9 -4.03 4.09 3.83
C GLY A 9 -5.38 4.57 3.31
N ASP A 10 -6.17 3.61 2.83
CA ASP A 10 -7.52 3.77 2.28
C ASP A 10 -7.60 4.85 1.18
N VAL A 11 -6.56 4.93 0.36
CA VAL A 11 -6.51 5.85 -0.78
C VAL A 11 -7.35 5.30 -1.93
N ILE A 12 -7.38 3.97 -2.06
CA ILE A 12 -8.28 3.27 -2.99
C ILE A 12 -9.22 2.35 -2.21
N THR A 13 -10.30 1.97 -2.88
CA THR A 13 -11.38 1.15 -2.31
C THR A 13 -11.48 -0.13 -3.14
N ALA A 14 -10.66 -1.13 -2.80
CA ALA A 14 -10.53 -2.36 -3.58
C ALA A 14 -11.79 -3.24 -3.55
N ASN A 15 -12.65 -3.09 -2.53
CA ASN A 15 -13.95 -3.75 -2.52
C ASN A 15 -14.89 -3.30 -3.65
N ASN A 16 -14.55 -2.23 -4.39
CA ASN A 16 -15.26 -1.81 -5.62
C ASN A 16 -14.60 -2.31 -6.92
N ILE A 17 -13.53 -3.12 -6.83
CA ILE A 17 -12.72 -3.57 -7.97
C ILE A 17 -12.81 -5.09 -8.09
N GLY A 18 -13.65 -5.58 -9.00
CA GLY A 18 -13.94 -7.01 -9.15
C GLY A 18 -12.82 -7.86 -9.79
N VAL A 19 -11.71 -7.25 -10.23
CA VAL A 19 -10.58 -7.92 -10.88
C VAL A 19 -9.26 -7.45 -10.27
N ALA A 20 -8.15 -8.13 -10.56
CA ALA A 20 -6.82 -7.84 -9.99
C ALA A 20 -6.15 -6.57 -10.55
N ASN A 21 -6.86 -5.43 -10.55
CA ASN A 21 -6.45 -4.19 -11.19
C ASN A 21 -6.42 -2.98 -10.22
N ALA A 22 -6.33 -3.22 -8.91
CA ALA A 22 -6.27 -2.12 -7.93
C ALA A 22 -4.98 -1.30 -8.08
N SER A 23 -3.90 -1.92 -8.57
CA SER A 23 -2.62 -1.26 -8.88
C SER A 23 -2.75 -0.12 -9.91
N LEU A 24 -3.68 -0.20 -10.86
CA LEU A 24 -3.96 0.87 -11.81
C LEU A 24 -4.51 2.11 -11.12
N TYR A 25 -5.48 1.94 -10.22
CA TYR A 25 -6.09 3.05 -9.49
C TYR A 25 -5.12 3.63 -8.46
N TRP A 26 -4.30 2.77 -7.85
CA TRP A 26 -3.19 3.22 -7.03
C TRP A 26 -2.24 4.13 -7.81
N ASP A 27 -1.82 3.70 -9.02
CA ASP A 27 -0.94 4.48 -9.89
C ASP A 27 -1.55 5.84 -10.25
N GLN A 28 -2.85 5.88 -10.53
CA GLN A 28 -3.59 7.12 -10.77
C GLN A 28 -3.56 8.06 -9.55
N ALA A 29 -3.78 7.53 -8.34
CA ALA A 29 -3.79 8.29 -7.10
C ALA A 29 -2.43 8.92 -6.77
N ILE A 30 -1.33 8.21 -7.03
CA ILE A 30 0.04 8.71 -6.79
C ILE A 30 0.59 9.56 -7.95
N SER A 31 -0.05 9.50 -9.13
CA SER A 31 0.44 10.19 -10.33
C SER A 31 0.69 11.70 -10.14
N PRO A 32 -0.11 12.47 -9.37
CA PRO A 32 0.17 13.90 -9.17
C PRO A 32 1.43 14.14 -8.33
N THR A 33 1.67 13.32 -7.31
CA THR A 33 2.87 13.36 -6.47
C THR A 33 4.11 13.06 -7.31
N ARG A 34 4.03 11.99 -8.13
CA ARG A 34 5.07 11.61 -9.07
C ARG A 34 5.34 12.69 -10.11
N ALA A 35 4.30 13.29 -10.70
CA ALA A 35 4.44 14.35 -11.70
C ALA A 35 5.09 15.63 -11.15
N ARG A 36 4.93 15.90 -9.85
CA ARG A 36 5.62 16.99 -9.16
C ARG A 36 7.07 16.66 -8.75
N GLY A 37 7.48 15.40 -8.90
CA GLY A 37 8.81 14.95 -8.48
C GLY A 37 8.99 14.90 -6.97
N PHE A 38 7.90 14.83 -6.20
CA PHE A 38 7.98 14.76 -4.75
C PHE A 38 8.23 13.31 -4.31
N PRO A 39 9.15 13.07 -3.36
CA PRO A 39 9.26 11.78 -2.70
C PRO A 39 8.00 11.49 -1.86
N TRP A 40 7.68 10.21 -1.68
CA TRP A 40 6.59 9.79 -0.82
C TRP A 40 6.84 8.48 -0.11
N ALA A 41 5.96 8.17 0.84
CA ALA A 41 5.84 6.85 1.42
C ALA A 41 4.38 6.51 1.72
N THR A 42 4.11 5.22 1.86
CA THR A 42 2.78 4.65 1.90
C THR A 42 2.65 3.65 3.04
N VAL A 43 1.59 3.80 3.83
CA VAL A 43 0.96 2.70 4.57
C VAL A 43 -0.32 2.34 3.84
N PHE A 44 -0.56 1.05 3.60
CA PHE A 44 -1.82 0.59 3.01
C PHE A 44 -2.83 0.29 4.12
N GLY A 45 -4.04 0.78 3.94
CA GLY A 45 -5.18 0.56 4.83
C GLY A 45 -5.99 -0.69 4.45
N ASN A 46 -7.04 -0.93 5.23
CA ASN A 46 -7.90 -2.10 5.07
C ASN A 46 -8.74 -2.05 3.79
N HIS A 47 -9.08 -0.86 3.29
CA HIS A 47 -9.82 -0.71 2.03
C HIS A 47 -8.94 -0.88 0.79
N ASP A 48 -7.64 -0.63 0.90
CA ASP A 48 -6.74 -0.68 -0.25
C ASP A 48 -6.61 -2.09 -0.86
N ASP A 49 -6.88 -3.14 -0.07
CA ASP A 49 -6.90 -4.54 -0.53
C ASP A 49 -8.13 -5.33 -0.03
N ALA A 50 -9.21 -4.62 0.34
CA ALA A 50 -10.46 -5.25 0.73
C ALA A 50 -11.02 -6.17 -0.38
N PRO A 51 -11.64 -7.32 0.00
CA PRO A 51 -12.28 -8.19 -0.97
C PRO A 51 -13.44 -7.49 -1.67
N PHE A 52 -13.67 -7.80 -2.95
CA PHE A 52 -14.79 -7.26 -3.71
C PHE A 52 -16.13 -7.50 -3.01
N GLU A 53 -16.91 -6.43 -2.83
CA GLU A 53 -18.26 -6.47 -2.30
C GLU A 53 -19.24 -6.30 -3.45
N TRP A 54 -20.14 -7.27 -3.61
CA TRP A 54 -21.17 -7.23 -4.63
C TRP A 54 -22.19 -6.14 -4.30
N PRO A 55 -22.39 -5.14 -5.17
CA PRO A 55 -23.40 -4.11 -4.93
C PRO A 55 -24.79 -4.76 -4.84
N ILE A 56 -25.56 -4.39 -3.82
CA ILE A 56 -26.90 -4.97 -3.57
C ILE A 56 -27.83 -4.72 -4.76
N GLU A 57 -27.61 -3.62 -5.49
CA GLU A 57 -28.32 -3.26 -6.72
C GLU A 57 -28.15 -4.32 -7.81
N TRP A 58 -27.07 -5.10 -7.82
CA TRP A 58 -26.87 -6.16 -8.81
C TRP A 58 -27.80 -7.35 -8.59
N PHE A 59 -28.31 -7.50 -7.36
CA PHE A 59 -29.35 -8.47 -7.01
C PHE A 59 -30.77 -7.89 -7.14
N SER A 60 -30.90 -6.62 -7.55
CA SER A 60 -32.19 -6.00 -7.85
C SER A 60 -32.67 -6.36 -9.28
N PRO A 61 -33.96 -6.22 -9.60
CA PRO A 61 -34.53 -6.62 -10.91
C PRO A 61 -33.79 -6.15 -12.19
N PRO A 62 -33.07 -5.00 -12.23
CA PRO A 62 -32.25 -4.59 -13.38
C PRO A 62 -30.95 -5.41 -13.57
N GLY A 63 -30.48 -6.16 -12.57
CA GLY A 63 -29.39 -7.14 -12.67
C GLY A 63 -27.94 -6.60 -12.66
N ILE A 64 -27.01 -7.55 -12.80
CA ILE A 64 -25.54 -7.38 -12.79
C ILE A 64 -25.06 -6.46 -13.95
N PRO A 65 -24.25 -5.42 -13.70
CA PRO A 65 -23.62 -4.60 -14.74
C PRO A 65 -22.68 -5.42 -15.61
N GLN A 66 -22.54 -5.02 -16.88
CA GLN A 66 -21.63 -5.71 -17.79
C GLN A 66 -20.16 -5.50 -17.40
N VAL A 67 -19.44 -6.61 -17.18
CA VAL A 67 -17.99 -6.63 -17.00
C VAL A 67 -17.33 -6.17 -18.31
N ARG A 68 -16.66 -5.01 -18.29
CA ARG A 68 -15.88 -4.52 -19.45
C ARG A 68 -14.44 -4.98 -19.32
N CYS A 69 -14.11 -6.14 -19.89
CA CYS A 69 -12.73 -6.54 -20.13
C CYS A 69 -12.24 -5.99 -21.49
N PRO A 70 -10.93 -5.69 -21.65
CA PRO A 70 -10.36 -5.41 -22.96
C PRO A 70 -10.63 -6.58 -23.93
N LEU A 71 -11.08 -6.26 -25.15
CA LEU A 71 -11.50 -7.23 -26.16
C LEU A 71 -10.42 -8.28 -26.46
N ALA A 72 -10.86 -9.55 -26.53
CA ALA A 72 -10.11 -10.78 -26.78
C ALA A 72 -9.35 -10.88 -28.13
N ASN A 73 -9.18 -9.77 -28.85
CA ASN A 73 -8.36 -9.71 -30.07
C ASN A 73 -6.92 -9.21 -29.81
N SER A 74 -6.57 -8.89 -28.56
CA SER A 74 -5.18 -8.77 -28.16
C SER A 74 -4.65 -10.16 -27.83
N SER A 75 -3.54 -10.57 -28.45
CA SER A 75 -2.84 -11.83 -28.20
C SER A 75 -2.17 -11.88 -26.82
N CYS A 76 -2.87 -11.45 -25.78
CA CYS A 76 -2.39 -11.50 -24.41
C CYS A 76 -2.48 -12.94 -23.92
N LEU A 77 -1.34 -13.60 -23.90
CA LEU A 77 -1.11 -14.85 -23.17
C LEU A 77 -1.45 -14.62 -21.70
N GLY A 78 -2.55 -15.19 -21.21
CA GLY A 78 -2.81 -15.35 -19.78
C GLY A 78 -4.28 -15.19 -19.40
N GLU A 79 -4.96 -16.31 -19.17
CA GLU A 79 -6.26 -16.38 -18.46
C GLU A 79 -6.18 -15.81 -17.02
N GLU A 80 -5.00 -15.41 -16.54
CA GLU A 80 -4.74 -14.99 -15.16
C GLU A 80 -5.14 -13.53 -14.86
N GLU A 81 -5.12 -12.64 -15.86
CA GLU A 81 -5.26 -11.18 -15.65
C GLU A 81 -6.73 -10.72 -15.44
N CYS A 82 -7.71 -11.49 -15.91
CA CYS A 82 -9.14 -11.25 -15.71
C CYS A 82 -9.78 -12.22 -14.70
N SER A 83 -9.02 -12.65 -13.70
CA SER A 83 -9.57 -13.44 -12.60
C SER A 83 -10.29 -12.54 -11.57
N PHE A 84 -11.41 -13.02 -11.01
CA PHE A 84 -12.10 -12.40 -9.86
C PHE A 84 -11.25 -12.58 -8.60
N ARG A 85 -10.10 -11.92 -8.58
CA ARG A 85 -9.13 -11.94 -7.50
C ARG A 85 -8.74 -10.50 -7.24
N GLY A 86 -8.86 -10.04 -6.00
CA GLY A 86 -8.40 -8.70 -5.62
C GLY A 86 -6.87 -8.59 -5.74
N THR A 87 -6.37 -7.38 -5.94
CA THR A 87 -4.93 -7.09 -5.79
C THR A 87 -4.58 -7.08 -4.30
N SER A 88 -3.64 -7.91 -3.88
CA SER A 88 -3.21 -7.95 -2.48
C SER A 88 -2.38 -6.73 -2.10
N ARG A 89 -2.36 -6.39 -0.81
CA ARG A 89 -1.47 -5.35 -0.27
C ARG A 89 0.00 -5.58 -0.62
N LEU A 90 0.45 -6.85 -0.61
CA LEU A 90 1.82 -7.20 -0.98
C LEU A 90 2.09 -6.91 -2.47
N GLU A 91 1.13 -7.14 -3.35
CA GLU A 91 1.25 -6.79 -4.77
C GLU A 91 1.25 -5.28 -4.97
N LEU A 92 0.40 -4.53 -4.25
CA LEU A 92 0.42 -3.07 -4.27
C LEU A 92 1.78 -2.51 -3.84
N MET A 93 2.32 -2.98 -2.71
CA MET A 93 3.64 -2.56 -2.20
C MET A 93 4.77 -2.91 -3.19
N LYS A 94 4.78 -4.14 -3.73
CA LYS A 94 5.76 -4.54 -4.74
C LYS A 94 5.67 -3.68 -6.00
N ASN A 95 4.46 -3.38 -6.45
CA ASN A 95 4.23 -2.54 -7.62
C ASN A 95 4.72 -1.11 -7.38
N GLU A 96 4.44 -0.55 -6.20
CA GLU A 96 4.91 0.78 -5.82
C GLU A 96 6.44 0.86 -5.84
N ILE A 97 7.11 -0.01 -5.07
CA ILE A 97 8.58 -0.01 -4.93
C ILE A 97 9.26 -0.27 -6.28
N LYS A 98 8.74 -1.20 -7.09
CA LYS A 98 9.37 -1.58 -8.36
C LYS A 98 9.27 -0.50 -9.43
N HIS A 99 8.14 0.21 -9.50
CA HIS A 99 7.86 1.13 -10.61
C HIS A 99 8.02 2.61 -10.24
N ASN A 100 8.30 2.95 -8.98
CA ASN A 100 8.41 4.33 -8.54
C ASN A 100 9.72 4.61 -7.81
N VAL A 101 10.68 5.18 -8.53
CA VAL A 101 12.00 5.55 -7.99
C VAL A 101 11.97 6.62 -6.90
N LEU A 102 10.86 7.36 -6.77
CA LEU A 102 10.64 8.40 -5.77
C LEU A 102 9.89 7.86 -4.53
N SER A 103 9.42 6.62 -4.56
CA SER A 103 8.83 5.98 -3.37
C SER A 103 9.93 5.56 -2.41
N HIS A 104 9.77 5.97 -1.16
CA HIS A 104 10.54 5.50 -0.01
C HIS A 104 9.80 4.42 0.78
N SER A 105 8.66 3.93 0.28
CA SER A 105 7.94 2.82 0.90
C SER A 105 8.80 1.56 0.92
N SER A 106 8.57 0.73 1.93
CA SER A 106 9.28 -0.55 2.03
C SER A 106 8.41 -1.61 2.68
N GLY A 107 8.74 -2.86 2.39
CA GLY A 107 8.23 -3.99 3.16
C GLY A 107 8.78 -3.96 4.59
N GLY A 108 7.99 -4.43 5.53
CA GLY A 108 8.44 -4.70 6.89
C GLY A 108 9.17 -6.03 7.08
N PRO A 109 9.69 -6.28 8.29
CA PRO A 109 10.28 -7.57 8.65
C PRO A 109 9.30 -8.72 8.40
N LYS A 110 9.81 -9.83 7.85
CA LYS A 110 8.99 -10.97 7.41
C LYS A 110 8.30 -11.68 8.58
N GLU A 111 8.84 -11.49 9.78
CA GLU A 111 8.37 -12.06 11.04
C GLU A 111 7.14 -11.32 11.57
N LEU A 112 6.85 -10.11 11.06
CA LEU A 112 5.65 -9.36 11.41
C LEU A 112 4.44 -9.83 10.59
N TRP A 113 3.26 -9.65 11.18
CA TRP A 113 2.00 -9.92 10.52
C TRP A 113 1.01 -8.78 10.81
N PRO A 114 0.58 -8.00 9.80
CA PRO A 114 1.08 -8.02 8.42
C PRO A 114 2.56 -7.58 8.34
N SER A 115 3.33 -8.09 7.37
CA SER A 115 4.71 -7.63 7.13
C SER A 115 4.81 -6.57 6.05
N VAL A 116 3.68 -6.10 5.49
CA VAL A 116 3.74 -5.26 4.28
C VAL A 116 4.10 -3.81 4.61
N SER A 117 3.32 -3.12 5.44
CA SER A 117 3.53 -1.68 5.68
C SER A 117 4.05 -1.38 7.10
N ASN A 118 5.06 -2.13 7.57
CA ASN A 118 5.68 -1.93 8.89
C ASN A 118 7.17 -1.59 8.73
N TYR A 119 7.52 -0.31 8.68
CA TYR A 119 8.90 0.13 8.43
C TYR A 119 9.21 1.49 9.05
N VAL A 120 10.48 1.88 9.05
CA VAL A 120 10.92 3.17 9.56
C VAL A 120 11.52 3.99 8.44
N LEU A 121 11.10 5.26 8.34
CA LEU A 121 11.75 6.25 7.48
C LEU A 121 12.56 7.20 8.32
N GLN A 122 13.79 7.45 7.89
CA GLN A 122 14.64 8.48 8.45
C GLN A 122 14.57 9.72 7.56
N LEU A 123 14.15 10.85 8.13
CA LEU A 123 14.36 12.15 7.50
C LEU A 123 15.61 12.79 8.08
N SER A 124 16.57 13.09 7.22
CA SER A 124 17.81 13.81 7.57
C SER A 124 17.79 15.23 7.04
N SER A 125 18.64 16.09 7.59
CA SER A 125 18.89 17.42 7.03
C SER A 125 19.56 17.30 5.66
N SER A 126 19.27 18.23 4.75
CA SER A 126 20.04 18.34 3.50
C SER A 126 21.50 18.72 3.73
N GLU A 127 21.81 19.33 4.88
CA GLU A 127 23.17 19.75 5.25
C GLU A 127 24.00 18.60 5.83
N ASP A 128 23.35 17.64 6.49
CA ASP A 128 23.99 16.46 7.06
C ASP A 128 23.07 15.22 6.92
N PRO A 129 23.28 14.41 5.87
CA PRO A 129 22.53 13.17 5.68
C PRO A 129 22.70 12.15 6.80
N HIS A 130 23.80 12.22 7.57
CA HIS A 130 24.09 11.30 8.67
C HIS A 130 23.43 11.70 9.98
N SER A 131 22.86 12.90 10.06
CA SER A 131 22.15 13.39 11.24
C SER A 131 20.63 13.30 11.02
N PRO A 132 19.94 12.30 11.60
CA PRO A 132 18.50 12.18 11.53
C PRO A 132 17.83 13.36 12.25
N VAL A 133 16.91 14.03 11.57
CA VAL A 133 16.05 15.08 12.14
C VAL A 133 14.80 14.45 12.75
N THR A 134 14.23 13.45 12.09
CA THR A 134 13.07 12.71 12.60
C THR A 134 13.01 11.30 12.04
N PHE A 135 12.34 10.41 12.77
CA PHE A 135 12.04 9.05 12.34
C PHE A 135 10.52 8.88 12.26
N PHE A 136 10.02 8.44 11.11
CA PHE A 136 8.63 8.02 10.96
C PHE A 136 8.55 6.51 11.15
N TYR A 137 7.88 6.10 12.22
CA TYR A 137 7.55 4.70 12.44
C TYR A 137 6.20 4.43 11.80
N ILE A 138 6.20 3.65 10.72
CA ILE A 138 5.00 3.26 10.00
C ILE A 138 4.53 1.92 10.56
N LEU A 139 3.28 1.88 11.01
CA LEU A 139 2.64 0.72 11.62
C LEU A 139 1.37 0.36 10.85
N ASP A 140 1.21 -0.92 10.59
CA ASP A 140 0.07 -1.48 9.85
C ASP A 140 -0.67 -2.47 10.75
N SER A 141 -1.88 -2.09 11.17
CA SER A 141 -2.75 -2.94 11.99
C SER A 141 -3.43 -4.06 11.21
N GLY A 142 -3.23 -4.17 9.90
CA GLY A 142 -3.90 -5.16 9.07
C GLY A 142 -5.25 -4.68 8.54
N GLY A 143 -6.30 -5.47 8.73
CA GLY A 143 -7.60 -5.28 8.07
C GLY A 143 -7.59 -5.64 6.58
N GLY A 144 -8.75 -5.63 5.92
CA GLY A 144 -8.87 -6.01 4.51
C GLY A 144 -8.63 -7.50 4.33
N SER A 145 -7.50 -7.86 3.71
CA SER A 145 -7.08 -9.27 3.61
C SER A 145 -6.36 -9.82 4.86
N TYR A 146 -6.10 -8.98 5.87
CA TYR A 146 -5.41 -9.32 7.11
C TYR A 146 -6.31 -9.17 8.36
N PRO A 147 -6.01 -9.86 9.47
CA PRO A 147 -6.60 -9.55 10.78
C PRO A 147 -6.32 -8.09 11.17
N GLU A 148 -7.32 -7.39 11.71
CA GLU A 148 -7.21 -5.97 12.10
C GLU A 148 -6.80 -5.83 13.58
N VAL A 149 -5.52 -6.10 13.87
CA VAL A 149 -4.94 -6.07 15.22
C VAL A 149 -3.47 -5.64 15.19
N ILE A 150 -3.02 -4.97 16.26
CA ILE A 150 -1.58 -4.81 16.53
C ILE A 150 -1.11 -6.02 17.35
N SER A 151 -0.18 -6.78 16.80
CA SER A 151 0.39 -7.96 17.46
C SER A 151 1.49 -7.60 18.47
N SER A 152 1.73 -8.45 19.45
CA SER A 152 2.85 -8.30 20.39
C SER A 152 4.20 -8.23 19.67
N ALA A 153 4.35 -8.96 18.55
CA ALA A 153 5.56 -8.94 17.73
C ALA A 153 5.82 -7.54 17.12
N GLN A 154 4.78 -6.82 16.71
CA GLN A 154 4.91 -5.44 16.21
C GLN A 154 5.30 -4.48 17.34
N VAL A 155 4.74 -4.65 18.55
CA VAL A 155 5.13 -3.86 19.72
C VAL A 155 6.59 -4.09 20.10
N GLU A 156 7.03 -5.35 20.13
CA GLU A 156 8.42 -5.71 20.39
C GLU A 156 9.37 -5.20 19.31
N TRP A 157 8.96 -5.29 18.04
CA TRP A 157 9.70 -4.71 16.92
C TRP A 157 9.85 -3.20 17.04
N PHE A 158 8.77 -2.47 17.38
CA PHE A 158 8.83 -1.03 17.58
C PHE A 158 9.82 -0.66 18.70
N ASN A 159 9.72 -1.34 19.85
CA ASN A 159 10.57 -1.09 21.02
C ASN A 159 12.05 -1.38 20.70
N SER A 160 12.34 -2.55 20.13
CA SER A 160 13.71 -2.95 19.78
C SER A 160 14.31 -2.08 18.68
N THR A 161 13.51 -1.70 17.68
CA THR A 161 13.92 -0.81 16.60
C THR A 161 14.25 0.57 17.14
N THR A 162 13.39 1.14 17.98
CA THR A 162 13.61 2.45 18.63
C THR A 162 14.88 2.45 19.46
N GLN A 163 15.10 1.43 20.31
CA GLN A 163 16.34 1.30 21.10
C GLN A 163 17.59 1.20 20.23
N LYS A 164 17.49 0.55 19.06
CA LYS A 164 18.62 0.37 18.14
C LYS A 164 18.97 1.65 17.36
N ILE A 165 17.98 2.35 16.84
CA ILE A 165 18.20 3.47 15.91
C ILE A 165 18.11 4.85 16.58
N ASN A 166 17.45 4.94 17.73
CA ASN A 166 17.31 6.15 18.51
C ASN A 166 17.46 5.84 20.02
N PRO A 167 18.63 5.36 20.48
CA PRO A 167 18.83 4.90 21.87
C PRO A 167 18.63 6.01 22.92
N ASN A 168 18.66 7.28 22.51
CA ASN A 168 18.50 8.43 23.38
C ASN A 168 17.08 8.99 23.40
N SER A 169 16.12 8.33 22.73
CA SER A 169 14.70 8.70 22.80
C SER A 169 14.22 8.57 24.24
N ARG A 170 13.62 9.63 24.79
CA ARG A 170 13.05 9.67 26.14
C ARG A 170 11.60 9.23 26.15
#